data_AF-A0A2Z2HL11-F1
#
_entry.id   AF-A0A2Z2HL11-F1
#
_cell.length_a   1.000
_cell.length_b   1.000
_cell.length_c   1.000
_cell.angle_alpha   90.00
_cell.angle_beta   90.00
_cell.angle_gamma   90.00
#
_symmetry.space_group_name_H-M   'P 1'
#
loop_
_entity.id
_entity.type
_entity.pdbx_description
1 polymer ?
#
loop_
_entity_poly.entity_id
_entity_poly.type
_entity_poly.pdbx_seq_one_letter_code
_entity_poly.pdbx_strand_id
1 'polypeptide(L)'
;MQNSNKILQLLGIPFTAVLSILFGLLVISFPIGIYIVFETDIGESINYDYPISHLDIFQNSSFYQSDVDLSIGDAFVVLWLFYLFIFVISILGPKQNFLQSISSLISLGKYDVKLNYMFAITKWLSVLVLVSAIINVIQESFGIETVPPLGDNNLIQFFYVSLAPLFEEFIFRIILIGIPLFALYSSRASIRYFLKCLWTPSSLNILDSKKAIFVIVFVGISFGFAHIAFSDSWSEGKFAQATAGGIILGWVYLRYGFVASLLIHWATNYFIFAYAHFISQINYVPLELAFSNPLMFTLELLFLFAGILAICILFLNKFYLKNN
;
A
#
# COMPACT_ATOMS: atom_id res chain seq x y z
N MET A 1 -12.87 32.24 -7.30
CA MET A 1 -12.74 30.98 -8.07
C MET A 1 -11.54 30.96 -9.02
N GLN A 2 -11.37 31.94 -9.93
CA GLN A 2 -10.35 31.89 -11.00
C GLN A 2 -8.88 31.85 -10.50
N ASN A 3 -8.52 32.64 -9.47
CA ASN A 3 -7.15 32.66 -8.91
C ASN A 3 -6.81 31.41 -8.09
N SER A 4 -7.78 30.83 -7.38
CA SER A 4 -7.62 29.57 -6.63
C SER A 4 -7.33 28.39 -7.58
N ASN A 5 -8.06 28.32 -8.69
CA ASN A 5 -7.83 27.29 -9.71
C ASN A 5 -6.44 27.41 -10.35
N LYS A 6 -5.93 28.63 -10.55
CA LYS A 6 -4.57 28.85 -11.08
C LYS A 6 -3.47 28.36 -10.13
N ILE A 7 -3.61 28.56 -8.82
CA ILE A 7 -2.63 28.08 -7.82
C ILE A 7 -2.68 26.54 -7.71
N LEU A 8 -3.88 25.96 -7.70
CA LEU A 8 -4.05 24.50 -7.75
C LEU A 8 -3.48 23.90 -9.04
N GLN A 9 -3.62 24.60 -10.17
CA GLN A 9 -3.05 24.18 -11.46
C GLN A 9 -1.51 24.27 -11.45
N LEU A 10 -0.94 25.34 -10.89
CA LEU A 10 0.52 25.52 -10.76
C LEU A 10 1.18 24.39 -9.97
N LEU A 11 0.58 23.95 -8.86
CA LEU A 11 1.07 22.80 -8.08
C LEU A 11 0.61 21.46 -8.66
N GLY A 12 -0.53 21.44 -9.35
CA GLY A 12 -1.11 20.25 -9.95
C GLY A 12 -0.28 19.67 -11.10
N ILE A 13 0.40 20.53 -11.88
CA ILE A 13 1.30 20.10 -12.96
C ILE A 13 2.50 19.29 -12.43
N PRO A 14 3.38 19.82 -11.56
CA PRO A 14 4.49 19.03 -11.03
C PRO A 14 4.00 17.82 -10.23
N PHE A 15 2.88 17.94 -9.53
CA PHE A 15 2.29 16.80 -8.81
C PHE A 15 1.88 15.67 -9.75
N THR A 16 1.11 15.96 -10.80
CA THR A 16 0.68 14.94 -11.76
C THR A 16 1.82 14.36 -12.59
N ALA A 17 2.86 15.14 -12.88
CA ALA A 17 4.07 14.65 -13.52
C ALA A 17 4.74 13.56 -12.65
N VAL A 18 4.95 13.84 -11.36
CA VAL A 18 5.56 12.87 -10.44
C VAL A 18 4.65 11.66 -10.22
N LEU A 19 3.34 11.85 -10.07
CA LEU A 19 2.40 10.71 -9.99
C LEU A 19 2.43 9.83 -11.25
N SER A 20 2.66 10.41 -12.42
CA SER A 20 2.77 9.65 -13.68
C SER A 20 4.05 8.81 -13.72
N ILE A 21 5.17 9.34 -13.19
CA ILE A 21 6.42 8.59 -13.02
C ILE A 21 6.21 7.44 -12.03
N LEU A 22 5.63 7.71 -10.87
CA LEU A 22 5.33 6.68 -9.86
C LEU A 22 4.40 5.59 -10.42
N PHE A 23 3.40 5.98 -11.21
CA PHE A 23 2.54 5.04 -11.92
C PHE A 23 3.34 4.13 -12.87
N GLY A 24 4.24 4.70 -13.69
CA GLY A 24 5.11 3.92 -14.56
C GLY A 24 5.99 2.93 -13.79
N LEU A 25 6.57 3.37 -12.67
CA LEU A 25 7.37 2.50 -11.80
C LEU A 25 6.54 1.36 -11.19
N LEU A 26 5.30 1.64 -10.78
CA LEU A 26 4.37 0.61 -10.29
C LEU A 26 4.06 -0.43 -11.36
N VAL A 27 3.83 0.01 -12.61
CA VAL A 27 3.63 -0.92 -13.75
C VAL A 27 4.86 -1.80 -13.95
N ILE A 28 6.06 -1.22 -13.93
CA ILE A 28 7.33 -1.94 -14.15
C ILE A 28 7.63 -2.94 -13.01
N SER A 29 7.12 -2.71 -11.79
CA SER A 29 7.33 -3.66 -10.68
C SER A 29 6.70 -5.05 -10.90
N PHE A 30 5.65 -5.14 -11.72
CA PHE A 30 5.02 -6.42 -12.05
C PHE A 30 5.97 -7.38 -12.80
N PRO A 31 6.54 -7.02 -13.97
CA PRO A 31 7.50 -7.87 -14.65
C PRO A 31 8.80 -8.05 -13.87
N ILE A 32 9.22 -7.06 -13.06
CA ILE A 32 10.40 -7.22 -12.17
C ILE A 32 10.18 -8.38 -11.20
N GLY A 33 9.02 -8.49 -10.55
CA GLY A 33 8.78 -9.60 -9.61
C GLY A 33 8.72 -10.97 -10.28
N ILE A 34 8.18 -11.08 -11.50
CA ILE A 34 8.28 -12.32 -12.29
C ILE A 34 9.74 -12.66 -12.57
N TYR A 35 10.52 -11.70 -13.07
CA TYR A 35 11.93 -11.90 -13.37
C TYR A 35 12.71 -12.36 -12.13
N ILE A 36 12.50 -11.74 -10.97
CA ILE A 36 13.17 -12.13 -9.73
C ILE A 36 12.84 -13.57 -9.34
N VAL A 37 11.57 -13.97 -9.35
CA VAL A 37 11.17 -15.30 -8.87
C VAL A 37 11.62 -16.43 -9.80
N PHE A 38 11.58 -16.20 -11.12
CA PHE A 38 11.77 -17.27 -12.11
C PHE A 38 13.11 -17.23 -12.84
N GLU A 39 13.77 -16.08 -12.93
CA GLU A 39 14.98 -15.88 -13.74
C GLU A 39 16.22 -15.49 -12.92
N THR A 40 16.09 -15.37 -11.59
CA THR A 40 17.22 -15.05 -10.69
C THR A 40 17.40 -16.11 -9.62
N ASP A 41 18.59 -16.13 -9.02
CA ASP A 41 18.94 -17.03 -7.92
C ASP A 41 18.61 -16.38 -6.55
N ILE A 42 17.42 -15.77 -6.45
CA ILE A 42 17.00 -15.04 -5.25
C ILE A 42 17.01 -15.94 -4.01
N GLY A 43 16.63 -17.21 -4.14
CA GLY A 43 16.56 -18.15 -3.02
C GLY A 43 17.79 -19.04 -2.85
N GLU A 44 18.85 -18.85 -3.65
CA GLU A 44 20.08 -19.66 -3.63
C GLU A 44 19.81 -21.18 -3.70
N SER A 45 19.79 -21.84 -2.54
CA SER A 45 19.48 -23.28 -2.44
C SER A 45 18.01 -23.62 -2.67
N ILE A 46 17.12 -22.63 -2.64
CA ILE A 46 15.67 -22.75 -2.83
C ILE A 46 15.28 -22.00 -4.10
N ASN A 47 14.46 -22.61 -4.95
CA ASN A 47 13.94 -21.99 -6.17
C ASN A 47 12.40 -22.00 -6.18
N TYR A 48 11.81 -21.56 -7.29
CA TYR A 48 10.35 -21.46 -7.43
C TYR A 48 9.62 -22.80 -7.32
N ASP A 49 10.28 -23.94 -7.52
CA ASP A 49 9.69 -25.29 -7.39
C ASP A 49 9.55 -25.74 -5.93
N TYR A 50 9.99 -24.93 -4.96
CA TYR A 50 9.92 -25.28 -3.55
C TYR A 50 8.46 -25.57 -3.12
N PRO A 51 8.18 -26.71 -2.47
CA PRO A 51 6.82 -27.07 -2.07
C PRO A 51 6.20 -26.06 -1.12
N ILE A 52 5.01 -25.55 -1.46
CA ILE A 52 4.31 -24.59 -0.62
C ILE A 52 3.94 -25.19 0.75
N SER A 53 3.75 -26.51 0.83
CA SER A 53 3.47 -27.24 2.07
C SER A 53 4.58 -27.08 3.11
N HIS A 54 5.82 -26.82 2.69
CA HIS A 54 6.99 -26.68 3.56
C HIS A 54 7.23 -25.25 4.05
N LEU A 55 6.34 -24.32 3.77
CA LEU A 55 6.38 -22.97 4.34
C LEU A 55 6.07 -22.99 5.84
N ASP A 56 6.69 -22.08 6.60
CA ASP A 56 6.55 -21.96 8.07
C ASP A 56 5.09 -21.87 8.54
N ILE A 57 4.24 -21.19 7.77
CA ILE A 57 2.81 -21.06 8.06
C ILE A 57 2.07 -22.41 8.11
N PHE A 58 2.63 -23.45 7.47
CA PHE A 58 2.03 -24.78 7.40
C PHE A 58 2.73 -25.81 8.28
N GLN A 59 3.90 -25.53 8.86
CA GLN A 59 4.71 -26.50 9.63
C GLN A 59 3.91 -27.31 10.68
N ASN A 60 2.96 -26.66 11.35
CA ASN A 60 2.12 -27.28 12.40
C ASN A 60 0.74 -27.74 11.91
N SER A 61 0.53 -27.83 10.60
CA SER A 61 -0.75 -28.18 9.98
C SER A 61 -0.67 -29.54 9.29
N SER A 62 -1.81 -30.20 9.12
CA SER A 62 -1.91 -31.42 8.31
C SER A 62 -1.53 -31.21 6.84
N PHE A 63 -1.46 -29.96 6.39
CA PHE A 63 -1.06 -29.59 5.04
C PHE A 63 0.44 -29.76 4.80
N TYR A 64 1.27 -29.67 5.85
CA TYR A 64 2.72 -29.92 5.74
C TYR A 64 3.03 -31.34 5.26
N GLN A 65 2.21 -32.31 5.67
CA GLN A 65 2.35 -33.72 5.30
C GLN A 65 1.57 -34.08 4.03
N SER A 66 1.01 -33.09 3.33
CA SER A 66 0.20 -33.36 2.15
C SER A 66 1.06 -33.57 0.91
N ASP A 67 0.67 -34.54 0.06
CA ASP A 67 1.30 -34.82 -1.24
C ASP A 67 0.86 -33.82 -2.33
N VAL A 68 0.53 -32.58 -1.93
CA VAL A 68 0.04 -31.57 -2.86
C VAL A 68 1.21 -31.02 -3.66
N ASP A 69 1.18 -31.25 -4.97
CA ASP A 69 2.16 -30.76 -5.95
C ASP A 69 1.88 -29.30 -6.29
N LEU A 70 2.06 -28.41 -5.31
CA LEU A 70 1.98 -26.95 -5.49
C LEU A 70 3.29 -26.33 -5.01
N SER A 71 3.91 -25.56 -5.91
CA SER A 71 5.14 -24.84 -5.63
C SER A 71 4.88 -23.41 -5.14
N ILE A 72 5.90 -22.78 -4.56
CA ILE A 72 5.88 -21.34 -4.26
C ILE A 72 5.66 -20.54 -5.55
N GLY A 73 6.25 -20.95 -6.67
CA GLY A 73 6.10 -20.32 -7.98
C GLY A 73 4.64 -20.27 -8.43
N ASP A 74 3.92 -21.39 -8.31
CA ASP A 74 2.50 -21.48 -8.66
C ASP A 74 1.66 -20.52 -7.81
N ALA A 75 1.87 -20.53 -6.50
CA ALA A 75 1.17 -19.65 -5.58
C ALA A 75 1.48 -18.17 -5.83
N PHE A 76 2.75 -17.86 -6.15
CA PHE A 76 3.18 -16.52 -6.51
C PHE A 76 2.50 -16.02 -7.80
N VAL A 77 2.38 -16.86 -8.84
CA VAL A 77 1.68 -16.48 -10.08
C VAL A 77 0.21 -16.18 -9.82
N VAL A 78 -0.47 -16.98 -9.01
CA VAL A 78 -1.89 -16.73 -8.63
C VAL A 78 -2.01 -15.39 -7.90
N LEU A 79 -1.13 -15.14 -6.94
CA LEU A 79 -1.08 -13.89 -6.19
C LEU A 79 -0.78 -12.69 -7.09
N TRP A 80 0.19 -12.83 -7.99
CA TRP A 80 0.58 -11.81 -8.96
C TRP A 80 -0.56 -11.46 -9.91
N LEU A 81 -1.25 -12.47 -10.46
CA LEU A 81 -2.43 -12.29 -11.33
C LEU A 81 -3.56 -11.59 -10.58
N PHE A 82 -3.78 -11.94 -9.31
CA PHE A 82 -4.76 -11.26 -8.46
C PHE A 82 -4.44 -9.76 -8.33
N TYR A 83 -3.20 -9.39 -7.96
CA TYR A 83 -2.83 -7.98 -7.84
C TYR A 83 -2.86 -7.26 -9.18
N LEU A 84 -2.46 -7.91 -10.28
CA LEU A 84 -2.53 -7.34 -11.61
C LEU A 84 -3.98 -7.00 -11.98
N PHE A 85 -4.92 -7.90 -11.69
CA PHE A 85 -6.34 -7.67 -11.93
C PHE A 85 -6.87 -6.47 -11.13
N ILE A 86 -6.56 -6.41 -9.82
CA ILE A 86 -6.94 -5.27 -8.97
C ILE A 86 -6.28 -3.97 -9.43
N PHE A 87 -5.03 -4.03 -9.89
CA PHE A 87 -4.29 -2.90 -10.44
C PHE A 87 -4.95 -2.36 -11.72
N VAL A 88 -5.36 -3.24 -12.64
CA VAL A 88 -6.13 -2.85 -13.84
C VAL A 88 -7.44 -2.17 -13.46
N ILE A 89 -8.20 -2.72 -12.51
CA ILE A 89 -9.42 -2.06 -11.98
C ILE A 89 -9.09 -0.66 -11.48
N SER A 90 -7.96 -0.48 -10.80
CA SER A 90 -7.58 0.80 -10.22
C SER A 90 -7.24 1.88 -11.26
N ILE A 91 -6.73 1.48 -12.43
CA ILE A 91 -6.44 2.38 -13.55
C ILE A 91 -7.75 2.85 -14.20
N LEU A 92 -8.72 1.95 -14.36
CA LEU A 92 -9.94 2.19 -15.11
C LEU A 92 -10.96 3.06 -14.36
N GLY A 93 -11.02 2.97 -13.03
CA GLY A 93 -12.15 3.53 -12.28
C GLY A 93 -11.84 3.89 -10.83
N PRO A 94 -12.83 4.39 -10.07
CA PRO A 94 -14.23 3.97 -10.14
C PRO A 94 -15.18 4.82 -10.98
N LYS A 95 -14.80 6.04 -11.41
CA LYS A 95 -15.67 6.92 -12.21
C LYS A 95 -15.06 7.34 -13.54
N GLN A 96 -13.74 7.53 -13.55
CA GLN A 96 -12.97 7.86 -14.75
C GLN A 96 -11.61 7.18 -14.68
N ASN A 97 -10.94 7.07 -15.82
CA ASN A 97 -9.62 6.46 -15.87
C ASN A 97 -8.51 7.40 -15.34
N PHE A 98 -7.33 6.84 -15.10
CA PHE A 98 -6.21 7.57 -14.52
C PHE A 98 -5.75 8.77 -15.37
N LEU A 99 -5.64 8.59 -16.69
CA LEU A 99 -5.22 9.65 -17.62
C LEU A 99 -6.24 10.81 -17.67
N GLN A 100 -7.53 10.51 -17.64
CA GLN A 100 -8.59 11.51 -17.54
C GLN A 100 -8.50 12.30 -16.23
N SER A 101 -8.15 11.63 -15.13
CA SER A 101 -7.98 12.28 -13.81
C SER A 101 -6.80 13.24 -13.79
N ILE A 102 -5.67 12.85 -14.38
CA ILE A 102 -4.51 13.72 -14.58
C ILE A 102 -4.89 14.91 -15.47
N SER A 103 -5.50 14.65 -16.63
CA SER A 103 -5.90 15.68 -17.58
C SER A 103 -6.84 16.71 -16.95
N SER A 104 -7.81 16.27 -16.14
CA SER A 104 -8.75 17.17 -15.46
C SER A 104 -8.06 18.11 -14.47
N LEU A 105 -7.05 17.64 -13.73
CA LEU A 105 -6.30 18.50 -12.82
C LEU A 105 -5.45 19.51 -13.58
N ILE A 106 -4.75 19.08 -14.63
CA ILE A 106 -3.86 19.92 -15.44
C ILE A 106 -4.66 20.98 -16.21
N SER A 107 -5.76 20.59 -16.85
CA SER A 107 -6.49 21.49 -17.77
C SER A 107 -7.52 22.37 -17.06
N LEU A 108 -8.18 21.87 -16.01
CA LEU A 108 -9.31 22.55 -15.38
C LEU A 108 -9.04 22.95 -13.92
N GLY A 109 -7.91 22.55 -13.33
CA GLY A 109 -7.64 22.75 -11.90
C GLY A 109 -8.63 22.01 -10.98
N LYS A 110 -9.40 21.05 -11.53
CA LYS A 110 -10.42 20.29 -10.78
C LYS A 110 -9.77 19.12 -10.08
N TYR A 111 -9.53 19.28 -8.79
CA TYR A 111 -9.01 18.23 -7.91
C TYR A 111 -10.14 17.43 -7.26
N ASP A 112 -10.45 16.25 -7.80
CA ASP A 112 -11.27 15.25 -7.11
C ASP A 112 -10.63 13.86 -7.21
N VAL A 113 -9.98 13.48 -6.12
CA VAL A 113 -9.27 12.20 -6.00
C VAL A 113 -10.22 11.01 -5.89
N LYS A 114 -11.52 11.24 -5.65
CA LYS A 114 -12.50 10.15 -5.59
C LYS A 114 -12.89 9.64 -6.98
N LEU A 115 -12.43 10.29 -8.05
CA LEU A 115 -12.80 9.93 -9.41
C LEU A 115 -12.03 8.69 -9.92
N ASN A 116 -10.83 8.42 -9.39
CA ASN A 116 -9.98 7.31 -9.82
C ASN A 116 -9.16 6.71 -8.66
N TYR A 117 -9.10 5.37 -8.58
CA TYR A 117 -8.37 4.68 -7.53
C TYR A 117 -6.86 4.89 -7.65
N MET A 118 -6.28 4.79 -8.85
CA MET A 118 -4.82 4.96 -9.06
C MET A 118 -4.32 6.33 -8.63
N PHE A 119 -5.11 7.38 -8.86
CA PHE A 119 -4.79 8.72 -8.35
C PHE A 119 -4.80 8.76 -6.81
N ALA A 120 -5.76 8.08 -6.17
CA ALA A 120 -5.81 7.97 -4.72
C ALA A 120 -4.63 7.17 -4.17
N ILE A 121 -4.31 6.04 -4.81
CA ILE A 121 -3.22 5.13 -4.44
C ILE A 121 -1.89 5.87 -4.47
N THR A 122 -1.51 6.42 -5.63
CA THR A 122 -0.21 7.09 -5.79
C THR A 122 -0.07 8.28 -4.84
N LYS A 123 -1.11 9.10 -4.68
CA LYS A 123 -1.11 10.21 -3.71
C LYS A 123 -0.89 9.73 -2.27
N TRP A 124 -1.71 8.78 -1.80
CA TRP A 124 -1.68 8.38 -0.38
C TRP A 124 -0.48 7.50 -0.06
N LEU A 125 0.02 6.74 -1.03
CA LEU A 125 1.31 6.05 -0.93
C LEU A 125 2.44 7.07 -0.69
N SER A 126 2.50 8.16 -1.48
CA SER A 126 3.48 9.23 -1.25
C SER A 126 3.34 9.90 0.11
N VAL A 127 2.10 10.14 0.58
CA VAL A 127 1.87 10.68 1.93
C VAL A 127 2.33 9.69 3.01
N LEU A 128 2.06 8.39 2.84
CA LEU A 128 2.48 7.35 3.76
C LEU A 128 4.00 7.27 3.87
N VAL A 129 4.71 7.23 2.72
CA VAL A 129 6.17 7.20 2.68
C VAL A 129 6.77 8.46 3.35
N LEU A 130 6.22 9.63 3.06
CA LEU A 130 6.66 10.88 3.71
C LEU A 130 6.49 10.85 5.22
N VAL A 131 5.33 10.39 5.72
CA VAL A 131 5.10 10.25 7.16
C VAL A 131 6.05 9.22 7.77
N SER A 132 6.29 8.10 7.09
CA SER A 132 7.24 7.07 7.53
C SER A 132 8.66 7.62 7.64
N ALA A 133 9.12 8.39 6.65
CA ALA A 133 10.45 9.00 6.65
C ALA A 133 10.61 10.03 7.78
N ILE A 134 9.59 10.86 8.02
CA ILE A 134 9.60 11.80 9.15
C ILE A 134 9.70 11.06 10.48
N ILE A 135 8.90 9.99 10.64
CA ILE A 135 8.94 9.15 11.84
C ILE A 135 10.33 8.53 12.01
N ASN A 136 10.91 8.00 10.93
CA ASN A 136 12.24 7.38 10.95
C ASN A 136 13.33 8.36 11.43
N VAL A 137 13.37 9.57 10.84
CA VAL A 137 14.32 10.62 11.25
C VAL A 137 14.18 10.97 12.73
N ILE A 138 12.94 11.04 13.24
CA ILE A 138 12.70 11.31 14.66
C ILE A 138 13.19 10.13 15.51
N GLN A 139 12.82 8.89 15.16
CA GLN A 139 13.18 7.70 15.95
C GLN A 139 14.69 7.46 16.00
N GLU A 140 15.40 7.64 14.89
CA GLU A 140 16.85 7.51 14.83
C GLU A 140 17.56 8.55 15.72
N SER A 141 16.98 9.75 15.88
CA SER A 141 17.51 10.74 16.83
C SER A 141 17.45 10.30 18.31
N PHE A 142 16.61 9.31 18.61
CA PHE A 142 16.50 8.66 19.92
C PHE A 142 17.18 7.28 19.96
N GLY A 143 17.91 6.88 18.90
CA GLY A 143 18.57 5.57 18.80
C GLY A 143 17.61 4.40 18.60
N ILE A 144 16.39 4.64 18.12
CA ILE A 144 15.41 3.60 17.81
C ILE A 144 15.46 3.32 16.31
N GLU A 145 16.03 2.19 15.93
CA GLU A 145 16.16 1.78 14.52
C GLU A 145 14.97 0.94 14.08
N THR A 146 14.52 1.15 12.83
CA THR A 146 13.54 0.27 12.17
C THR A 146 14.25 -0.70 11.24
N VAL A 147 14.37 -1.95 11.66
CA VAL A 147 15.04 -3.00 10.88
C VAL A 147 13.96 -3.85 10.19
N PRO A 148 14.04 -4.05 8.86
CA PRO A 148 13.11 -4.91 8.15
C PRO A 148 13.30 -6.39 8.52
N PRO A 149 12.26 -7.20 8.30
CA PRO A 149 12.30 -8.62 8.58
C PRO A 149 13.21 -9.29 7.57
N LEU A 150 14.44 -9.61 7.96
CA LEU A 150 15.31 -10.46 7.14
C LEU A 150 14.86 -11.90 7.32
N GLY A 151 14.38 -12.51 6.24
CA GLY A 151 14.02 -13.92 6.24
C GLY A 151 15.26 -14.77 6.00
N ASP A 152 15.26 -16.01 6.48
CA ASP A 152 16.34 -16.98 6.23
C ASP A 152 16.55 -17.22 4.73
N ASN A 153 15.50 -17.05 3.93
CA ASN A 153 15.54 -17.18 2.48
C ASN A 153 14.80 -16.03 1.81
N ASN A 154 15.48 -15.32 0.90
CA ASN A 154 14.95 -14.15 0.22
C ASN A 154 13.77 -14.48 -0.72
N LEU A 155 13.70 -15.68 -1.32
CA LEU A 155 12.55 -16.07 -2.15
C LEU A 155 11.29 -16.22 -1.29
N ILE A 156 11.42 -16.95 -0.18
CA ILE A 156 10.33 -17.15 0.79
C ILE A 156 9.89 -15.82 1.39
N GLN A 157 10.85 -14.97 1.77
CA GLN A 157 10.59 -13.62 2.27
C GLN A 157 9.83 -12.79 1.22
N PHE A 158 10.29 -12.76 -0.03
CA PHE A 158 9.63 -12.02 -1.10
C PHE A 158 8.19 -12.50 -1.33
N PHE A 159 7.95 -13.81 -1.27
CA PHE A 159 6.61 -14.38 -1.32
C PHE A 159 5.74 -13.90 -0.13
N TYR A 160 6.24 -13.98 1.10
CA TYR A 160 5.48 -13.57 2.29
C TYR A 160 5.15 -12.08 2.31
N VAL A 161 6.11 -11.19 1.98
CA VAL A 161 5.82 -9.75 1.94
C VAL A 161 4.81 -9.42 0.84
N SER A 162 4.77 -10.21 -0.24
CA SER A 162 3.77 -10.07 -1.31
C SER A 162 2.38 -10.54 -0.86
N LEU A 163 2.33 -11.59 -0.05
CA LEU A 163 1.10 -12.22 0.45
C LEU A 163 0.48 -11.45 1.62
N ALA A 164 1.30 -10.90 2.51
CA ALA A 164 0.89 -10.25 3.75
C ALA A 164 -0.20 -9.17 3.58
N PRO A 165 -0.14 -8.25 2.59
CA PRO A 165 -1.17 -7.23 2.42
C PRO A 165 -2.58 -7.80 2.22
N LEU A 166 -2.73 -8.97 1.60
CA LEU A 166 -4.06 -9.60 1.46
C LEU A 166 -4.66 -9.97 2.82
N PHE A 167 -3.90 -10.69 3.64
CA PHE A 167 -4.37 -11.15 4.94
C PHE A 167 -4.56 -9.98 5.91
N GLU A 168 -3.60 -9.07 5.94
CA GLU A 168 -3.64 -7.92 6.83
C GLU A 168 -4.77 -6.96 6.47
N GLU A 169 -4.99 -6.65 5.19
CA GLU A 169 -6.11 -5.79 4.80
C GLU A 169 -7.47 -6.47 5.04
N PHE A 170 -7.56 -7.78 4.85
CA PHE A 170 -8.77 -8.53 5.17
C PHE A 170 -9.12 -8.41 6.67
N ILE A 171 -8.15 -8.68 7.55
CA ILE A 171 -8.38 -8.61 9.00
C ILE A 171 -8.62 -7.16 9.43
N PHE A 172 -7.70 -6.25 9.14
CA PHE A 172 -7.73 -4.91 9.72
C PHE A 172 -8.72 -3.98 9.03
N ARG A 173 -8.98 -4.12 7.72
CA ARG A 173 -9.87 -3.21 7.00
C ARG A 173 -11.26 -3.80 6.86
N ILE A 174 -11.40 -5.05 6.44
CA ILE A 174 -12.73 -5.64 6.29
C ILE A 174 -13.32 -5.99 7.66
N ILE A 175 -12.63 -6.81 8.46
CA ILE A 175 -13.18 -7.29 9.74
C ILE A 175 -13.18 -6.17 10.80
N LEU A 176 -12.04 -5.53 11.07
CA LEU A 176 -11.90 -4.61 12.22
C LEU A 176 -12.38 -3.17 11.95
N ILE A 177 -12.50 -2.75 10.69
CA ILE A 177 -13.04 -1.42 10.34
C ILE A 177 -14.39 -1.54 9.62
N GLY A 178 -14.45 -2.32 8.54
CA GLY A 178 -15.62 -2.40 7.65
C GLY A 178 -16.88 -2.89 8.36
N ILE A 179 -16.78 -4.01 9.07
CA ILE A 179 -17.92 -4.58 9.82
C ILE A 179 -18.37 -3.63 10.95
N PRO A 180 -17.50 -3.10 11.82
CA PRO A 180 -17.89 -2.11 12.83
C PRO A 180 -18.52 -0.85 12.24
N LEU A 181 -17.97 -0.30 11.14
CA LEU A 181 -18.57 0.87 10.49
C LEU A 181 -19.96 0.56 9.93
N PHE A 182 -20.15 -0.62 9.34
CA PHE A 182 -21.47 -1.05 8.89
C PHE A 182 -22.44 -1.16 10.07
N ALA A 183 -22.03 -1.81 11.16
CA ALA A 183 -22.87 -1.95 12.35
C ALA A 183 -23.27 -0.60 12.97
N LEU A 184 -22.36 0.39 12.95
CA LEU A 184 -22.59 1.71 13.52
C LEU A 184 -23.44 2.63 12.63
N TYR A 185 -23.34 2.52 11.30
CA TYR A 185 -23.88 3.53 10.37
C TYR A 185 -24.83 2.97 9.31
N SER A 186 -25.05 1.66 9.24
CA SER A 186 -26.00 1.10 8.28
C SER A 186 -27.43 1.41 8.67
N SER A 187 -28.22 1.88 7.69
CA SER A 187 -29.66 2.08 7.82
C SER A 187 -30.48 0.92 7.25
N ARG A 188 -29.82 -0.13 6.72
CA ARG A 188 -30.48 -1.22 5.98
C ARG A 188 -29.80 -2.57 6.24
N ALA A 189 -30.60 -3.57 6.59
CA ALA A 189 -30.16 -4.95 6.69
C ALA A 189 -30.31 -5.65 5.32
N SER A 190 -29.28 -5.55 4.47
CA SER A 190 -29.23 -6.23 3.17
C SER A 190 -27.82 -6.72 2.90
N ILE A 191 -27.68 -8.01 2.52
CA ILE A 191 -26.38 -8.61 2.22
C ILE A 191 -25.67 -7.91 1.06
N ARG A 192 -26.41 -7.50 0.02
CA ARG A 192 -25.86 -6.75 -1.12
C ARG A 192 -25.34 -5.38 -0.67
N TYR A 193 -26.06 -4.71 0.22
CA TYR A 193 -25.64 -3.43 0.78
C TYR A 193 -24.43 -3.58 1.70
N PHE A 194 -24.41 -4.63 2.53
CA PHE A 194 -23.28 -5.00 3.37
C PHE A 194 -22.00 -5.20 2.57
N LEU A 195 -22.01 -6.08 1.56
CA LEU A 195 -20.85 -6.32 0.70
C LEU A 195 -20.40 -5.05 -0.04
N LYS A 196 -21.35 -4.23 -0.49
CA LYS A 196 -21.04 -2.92 -1.10
C LYS A 196 -20.34 -1.98 -0.12
N CYS A 197 -20.78 -1.94 1.14
CA CYS A 197 -20.17 -1.11 2.18
C CYS A 197 -18.78 -1.62 2.60
N LEU A 198 -18.55 -2.93 2.58
CA LEU A 198 -17.19 -3.47 2.79
C LEU A 198 -16.27 -3.12 1.62
N TRP A 199 -16.75 -3.21 0.38
CA TRP A 199 -15.95 -2.82 -0.79
C TRP A 199 -15.70 -1.30 -0.84
N THR A 200 -16.70 -0.50 -0.49
CA THR A 200 -16.68 0.96 -0.56
C THR A 200 -17.45 1.57 0.62
N PRO A 201 -16.77 1.76 1.77
CA PRO A 201 -17.39 2.26 3.01
C PRO A 201 -18.00 3.65 2.87
N SER A 202 -17.56 4.46 1.90
CA SER A 202 -18.17 5.74 1.58
C SER A 202 -19.63 5.66 1.11
N SER A 203 -20.14 4.45 0.86
CA SER A 203 -21.58 4.20 0.64
C SER A 203 -22.42 4.33 1.92
N LEU A 204 -21.80 4.27 3.10
CA LEU A 204 -22.47 4.49 4.39
C LEU A 204 -22.78 5.98 4.56
N ASN A 205 -23.95 6.30 5.09
CA ASN A 205 -24.35 7.67 5.36
C ASN A 205 -23.77 8.17 6.70
N ILE A 206 -22.46 8.39 6.72
CA ILE A 206 -21.73 8.86 7.91
C ILE A 206 -21.90 10.38 8.03
N LEU A 207 -22.87 10.80 8.85
CA LEU A 207 -23.11 12.21 9.18
C LEU A 207 -22.11 12.73 10.21
N ASP A 208 -21.86 11.95 11.27
CA ASP A 208 -20.85 12.23 12.28
C ASP A 208 -19.68 11.24 12.14
N SER A 209 -18.52 11.75 11.74
CA SER A 209 -17.32 10.95 11.53
C SER A 209 -16.54 10.64 12.81
N LYS A 210 -16.94 11.14 13.99
CA LYS A 210 -16.19 10.93 15.24
C LYS A 210 -15.99 9.46 15.58
N LYS A 211 -17.07 8.66 15.54
CA LYS A 211 -16.97 7.21 15.82
C LYS A 211 -16.14 6.49 14.77
N ALA A 212 -16.29 6.86 13.50
CA ALA A 212 -15.49 6.29 12.42
C ALA A 212 -13.99 6.58 12.59
N ILE A 213 -13.62 7.81 12.94
CA ILE A 213 -12.23 8.20 13.22
C ILE A 213 -11.71 7.44 14.44
N PHE A 214 -12.50 7.33 15.51
CA PHE A 214 -12.12 6.56 16.69
C PHE A 214 -11.80 5.10 16.35
N VAL A 215 -12.67 4.43 15.57
CA VAL A 215 -12.44 3.05 15.09
C VAL A 215 -11.14 2.96 14.29
N ILE A 216 -10.92 3.88 13.34
CA ILE A 216 -9.69 3.89 12.53
C ILE A 216 -8.44 4.06 13.39
N VAL A 217 -8.45 4.98 14.35
CA VAL A 217 -7.29 5.23 15.24
C VAL A 217 -7.02 4.01 16.11
N PHE A 218 -8.06 3.46 16.73
CA PHE A 218 -7.92 2.27 17.58
C PHE A 218 -7.36 1.06 16.81
N VAL A 219 -7.90 0.80 15.62
CA VAL A 219 -7.43 -0.29 14.76
C VAL A 219 -6.03 -0.02 14.22
N GLY A 220 -5.69 1.24 13.90
CA GLY A 220 -4.34 1.62 13.48
C GLY A 220 -3.28 1.37 14.56
N ILE A 221 -3.58 1.71 15.82
CA ILE A 221 -2.70 1.38 16.96
C ILE A 221 -2.57 -0.14 17.13
N SER A 222 -3.69 -0.87 17.00
CA SER A 222 -3.68 -2.33 17.07
C SER A 222 -2.84 -2.96 15.94
N PHE A 223 -2.85 -2.35 14.75
CA PHE A 223 -2.02 -2.75 13.61
C PHE A 223 -0.53 -2.57 13.89
N GLY A 224 -0.14 -1.41 14.44
CA GLY A 224 1.24 -1.18 14.88
C GLY A 224 1.68 -2.13 16.00
N PHE A 225 0.80 -2.40 16.96
CA PHE A 225 1.06 -3.37 18.02
C PHE A 225 1.28 -4.79 17.46
N ALA A 226 0.48 -5.21 16.48
CA ALA A 226 0.63 -6.53 15.88
C ALA A 226 2.00 -6.75 15.22
N HIS A 227 2.61 -5.70 14.68
CA HIS A 227 3.94 -5.77 14.07
C HIS A 227 5.07 -5.99 15.08
N ILE A 228 4.87 -5.65 16.35
CA ILE A 228 5.87 -5.89 17.40
C ILE A 228 5.53 -7.10 18.29
N ALA A 229 4.25 -7.46 18.40
CA ALA A 229 3.78 -8.48 19.34
C ALA A 229 3.61 -9.86 18.72
N PHE A 230 3.34 -9.95 17.42
CA PHE A 230 3.05 -11.21 16.72
C PHE A 230 3.95 -11.45 15.51
N SER A 231 4.88 -10.53 15.22
CA SER A 231 5.85 -10.71 14.16
C SER A 231 7.24 -10.78 14.79
N ASP A 232 7.91 -11.93 14.67
CA ASP A 232 9.27 -12.14 15.22
C ASP A 232 10.36 -11.44 14.39
N SER A 233 9.96 -10.49 13.53
CA SER A 233 10.74 -10.11 12.36
C SER A 233 10.96 -8.60 12.22
N TRP A 234 10.10 -7.75 12.79
CA TRP A 234 10.35 -6.30 12.84
C TRP A 234 10.93 -5.86 14.18
N SER A 235 11.82 -4.87 14.16
CA SER A 235 12.29 -4.22 15.40
C SER A 235 11.19 -3.37 16.05
N GLU A 236 11.39 -3.00 17.33
CA GLU A 236 10.48 -2.13 18.08
C GLU A 236 10.23 -0.78 17.38
N GLY A 237 11.21 -0.30 16.60
CA GLY A 237 11.09 0.91 15.78
C GLY A 237 9.91 0.89 14.81
N LYS A 238 9.46 -0.31 14.38
CA LYS A 238 8.34 -0.44 13.45
C LYS A 238 7.00 0.01 14.02
N PHE A 239 6.81 0.00 15.35
CA PHE A 239 5.51 0.30 15.98
C PHE A 239 4.93 1.64 15.52
N ALA A 240 5.74 2.71 15.51
CA ALA A 240 5.27 4.05 15.17
C ALA A 240 4.92 4.16 13.67
N GLN A 241 5.78 3.63 12.80
CA GLN A 241 5.55 3.61 11.35
C GLN A 241 4.31 2.76 10.99
N ALA A 242 4.20 1.55 11.55
CA ALA A 242 3.06 0.67 11.33
C ALA A 242 1.77 1.30 11.88
N THR A 243 1.79 1.92 13.06
CA THR A 243 0.62 2.64 13.59
C THR A 243 0.15 3.75 12.64
N ALA A 244 1.08 4.60 12.19
CA ALA A 244 0.76 5.66 11.25
C ALA A 244 0.24 5.12 9.92
N GLY A 245 0.88 4.08 9.38
CA GLY A 245 0.44 3.38 8.17
C GLY A 245 -0.96 2.79 8.32
N GLY A 246 -1.26 2.13 9.43
CA GLY A 246 -2.58 1.57 9.73
C GLY A 246 -3.68 2.63 9.81
N ILE A 247 -3.40 3.79 10.41
CA ILE A 247 -4.33 4.93 10.45
C ILE A 247 -4.57 5.50 9.04
N ILE A 248 -3.49 5.72 8.27
CA ILE A 248 -3.58 6.24 6.90
C ILE A 248 -4.37 5.27 6.01
N LEU A 249 -4.07 3.98 6.06
CA LEU A 249 -4.74 2.95 5.28
C LEU A 249 -6.20 2.76 5.70
N GLY A 250 -6.51 2.84 7.00
CA GLY A 250 -7.91 2.86 7.48
C GLY A 250 -8.69 4.08 6.99
N TRP A 251 -8.06 5.26 6.94
CA TRP A 251 -8.64 6.46 6.34
C TRP A 251 -8.83 6.31 4.82
N VAL A 252 -7.85 5.73 4.13
CA VAL A 252 -7.96 5.47 2.68
C VAL A 252 -9.09 4.50 2.41
N TYR A 253 -9.19 3.41 3.16
CA TYR A 253 -10.26 2.43 3.06
C TYR A 253 -11.64 3.10 3.21
N LEU A 254 -11.83 3.93 4.25
CA LEU A 254 -13.08 4.64 4.47
C LEU A 254 -13.48 5.54 3.28
N ARG A 255 -12.50 6.25 2.72
CA ARG A 255 -12.74 7.34 1.76
C ARG A 255 -12.72 6.90 0.29
N TYR A 256 -11.90 5.91 -0.02
CA TYR A 256 -11.59 5.47 -1.39
C TYR A 256 -11.82 3.97 -1.60
N GLY A 257 -12.18 3.21 -0.56
CA GLY A 257 -12.55 1.78 -0.68
C GLY A 257 -11.37 0.81 -0.60
N PHE A 258 -11.72 -0.48 -0.62
CA PHE A 258 -10.79 -1.60 -0.38
C PHE A 258 -9.66 -1.68 -1.42
N VAL A 259 -9.98 -1.48 -2.71
CA VAL A 259 -8.99 -1.49 -3.79
C VAL A 259 -7.83 -0.52 -3.52
N ALA A 260 -8.15 0.68 -3.05
CA ALA A 260 -7.15 1.71 -2.80
C ALA A 260 -6.28 1.38 -1.57
N SER A 261 -6.86 0.90 -0.47
CA SER A 261 -6.05 0.55 0.71
C SER A 261 -5.17 -0.67 0.43
N LEU A 262 -5.72 -1.69 -0.24
CA LEU A 262 -5.00 -2.90 -0.60
C LEU A 262 -3.79 -2.62 -1.50
N LEU A 263 -3.95 -1.82 -2.56
CA LEU A 263 -2.86 -1.52 -3.47
C LEU A 263 -1.80 -0.60 -2.88
N ILE A 264 -2.14 0.29 -1.94
CA ILE A 264 -1.12 1.07 -1.21
C ILE A 264 -0.28 0.14 -0.35
N HIS A 265 -0.90 -0.78 0.39
CA HIS A 265 -0.17 -1.73 1.24
C HIS A 265 0.65 -2.73 0.42
N TRP A 266 0.08 -3.25 -0.67
CA TRP A 266 0.86 -4.02 -1.65
C TRP A 266 2.07 -3.23 -2.16
N ALA A 267 1.91 -1.93 -2.42
CA ALA A 267 3.02 -1.11 -2.88
C ALA A 267 4.09 -0.86 -1.80
N THR A 268 3.74 -0.78 -0.51
CA THR A 268 4.74 -0.66 0.56
C THR A 268 5.54 -1.95 0.78
N ASN A 269 5.04 -3.08 0.26
CA ASN A 269 5.68 -4.38 0.38
C ASN A 269 6.24 -4.84 -0.97
N TYR A 270 5.42 -5.49 -1.80
CA TYR A 270 5.82 -6.07 -3.08
C TYR A 270 6.60 -5.09 -3.94
N PHE A 271 6.10 -3.87 -4.14
CA PHE A 271 6.75 -2.92 -5.07
C PHE A 271 8.13 -2.50 -4.56
N ILE A 272 8.26 -2.15 -3.27
CA ILE A 272 9.55 -1.76 -2.69
C ILE A 272 10.54 -2.93 -2.72
N PHE A 273 10.11 -4.14 -2.31
CA PHE A 273 10.96 -5.32 -2.30
C PHE A 273 11.32 -5.79 -3.71
N ALA A 274 10.43 -5.65 -4.70
CA ALA A 274 10.73 -5.99 -6.09
C ALA A 274 11.91 -5.17 -6.60
N TYR A 275 11.95 -3.85 -6.37
CA TYR A 275 13.10 -3.04 -6.77
C TYR A 275 14.36 -3.35 -5.95
N ALA A 276 14.23 -3.58 -4.64
CA ALA A 276 15.38 -3.92 -3.79
C ALA A 276 16.03 -5.26 -4.21
N HIS A 277 15.24 -6.31 -4.41
CA HIS A 277 15.73 -7.60 -4.89
C HIS A 277 16.28 -7.50 -6.32
N PHE A 278 15.65 -6.74 -7.21
CA PHE A 278 16.19 -6.52 -8.56
C PHE A 278 17.61 -5.93 -8.53
N ILE A 279 17.82 -4.92 -7.69
CA ILE A 279 19.14 -4.30 -7.49
C ILE A 279 20.11 -5.31 -6.87
N SER A 280 19.68 -6.04 -5.84
CA SER A 280 20.48 -7.07 -5.17
C SER A 280 20.98 -8.12 -6.17
N GLN A 281 20.07 -8.67 -6.98
CA GLN A 281 20.36 -9.74 -7.94
C GLN A 281 21.24 -9.28 -9.10
N ILE A 282 21.02 -8.07 -9.64
CA ILE A 282 21.84 -7.56 -10.74
C ILE A 282 23.24 -7.18 -10.29
N ASN A 283 23.39 -6.67 -9.07
CA ASN A 283 24.69 -6.21 -8.56
C ASN A 283 25.40 -7.26 -7.70
N TYR A 284 24.80 -8.44 -7.47
CA TYR A 284 25.32 -9.49 -6.60
C TYR A 284 25.68 -8.98 -5.19
N VAL A 285 24.79 -8.16 -4.62
CA VAL A 285 24.94 -7.62 -3.27
C VAL A 285 23.83 -8.13 -2.34
N PRO A 286 24.09 -8.28 -1.03
CA PRO A 286 23.06 -8.56 -0.05
C PRO A 286 21.88 -7.57 -0.13
N LEU A 287 20.69 -8.03 0.23
CA LEU A 287 19.44 -7.25 0.15
C LEU A 287 19.53 -5.94 0.95
N GLU A 288 20.20 -5.97 2.10
CA GLU A 288 20.39 -4.83 2.99
C GLU A 288 21.17 -3.71 2.29
N LEU A 289 22.22 -4.06 1.53
CA LEU A 289 22.99 -3.10 0.74
C LEU A 289 22.20 -2.57 -0.45
N ALA A 290 21.30 -3.39 -1.03
CA ALA A 290 20.44 -2.96 -2.12
C ALA A 290 19.45 -1.86 -1.69
N PHE A 291 18.94 -1.89 -0.45
CA PHE A 291 18.11 -0.83 0.10
C PHE A 291 18.84 0.52 0.21
N SER A 292 20.17 0.50 0.34
CA SER A 292 21.01 1.71 0.40
C SER A 292 21.49 2.17 -0.98
N ASN A 293 21.05 1.53 -2.07
CA ASN A 293 21.46 1.86 -3.42
C ASN A 293 20.92 3.24 -3.87
N PRO A 294 21.68 4.03 -4.66
CA PRO A 294 21.22 5.31 -5.19
C PRO A 294 19.88 5.27 -5.95
N LEU A 295 19.53 4.14 -6.57
CA LEU A 295 18.23 3.97 -7.24
C LEU A 295 17.07 3.92 -6.23
N MET A 296 17.24 3.21 -5.10
CA MET A 296 16.27 3.19 -4.01
C MET A 296 16.12 4.58 -3.38
N PHE A 297 17.23 5.28 -3.18
CA PHE A 297 17.20 6.66 -2.69
C PHE A 297 16.46 7.61 -3.65
N THR A 298 16.68 7.47 -4.96
CA THR A 298 15.95 8.26 -5.97
C THR A 298 14.45 7.97 -5.94
N LEU A 299 14.08 6.70 -5.79
CA LEU A 299 12.68 6.28 -5.65
C LEU A 299 12.04 6.90 -4.41
N GLU A 300 12.73 6.87 -3.27
CA GLU A 300 12.30 7.51 -2.04
C GLU A 300 12.09 9.02 -2.23
N LEU A 301 13.06 9.72 -2.83
CA LEU A 301 12.95 11.17 -3.11
C LEU A 301 11.71 11.51 -3.97
N LEU A 302 11.36 10.68 -4.95
CA LEU A 302 10.15 10.88 -5.75
C LEU A 302 8.88 10.79 -4.87
N PHE A 303 8.81 9.82 -3.96
CA PHE A 303 7.70 9.71 -3.01
C PHE A 303 7.66 10.87 -2.03
N LEU A 304 8.80 11.29 -1.46
CA LEU A 304 8.88 12.41 -0.54
C LEU A 304 8.40 13.70 -1.22
N PHE A 305 8.88 13.97 -2.44
CA PHE A 305 8.48 15.14 -3.20
C PHE A 305 6.98 15.11 -3.56
N ALA A 306 6.46 13.97 -4.01
CA ALA A 306 5.03 13.79 -4.26
C ALA A 306 4.18 13.93 -2.98
N GLY A 307 4.69 13.45 -1.84
CA GLY A 307 4.03 13.55 -0.54
C GLY A 307 3.89 15.00 -0.08
N ILE A 308 4.96 15.79 -0.23
CA ILE A 308 4.96 17.23 0.08
C ILE A 308 3.93 17.95 -0.80
N LEU A 309 3.96 17.71 -2.11
CA LEU A 309 2.99 18.29 -3.05
C LEU A 309 1.55 17.87 -2.71
N ALA A 310 1.33 16.60 -2.37
CA ALA A 310 0.02 16.08 -1.98
C ALA A 310 -0.52 16.80 -0.74
N ILE A 311 0.30 16.98 0.29
CA ILE A 311 -0.07 17.69 1.52
C ILE A 311 -0.39 19.16 1.22
N CYS A 312 0.45 19.84 0.43
CA CYS A 312 0.22 21.22 0.00
C CYS A 312 -1.13 21.38 -0.72
N ILE A 313 -1.43 20.49 -1.68
CA ILE A 313 -2.70 20.50 -2.41
C ILE A 313 -3.89 20.21 -1.49
N LEU A 314 -3.76 19.29 -0.53
CA LEU A 314 -4.82 19.00 0.44
C LEU A 314 -5.13 20.21 1.33
N PHE A 315 -4.10 20.92 1.80
CA PHE A 315 -4.29 22.15 2.58
C PHE A 315 -4.94 23.24 1.73
N LEU A 316 -4.42 23.53 0.54
CA LEU A 316 -4.97 24.56 -0.34
C LEU A 316 -6.42 24.29 -0.69
N ASN A 317 -6.77 23.05 -1.05
CA ASN A 317 -8.14 22.68 -1.35
C ASN A 317 -9.07 22.90 -0.14
N LYS A 318 -8.60 22.57 1.08
CA LYS A 318 -9.37 22.82 2.31
C LYS A 318 -9.57 24.33 2.58
N PHE A 319 -8.56 25.16 2.36
CA PHE A 319 -8.66 26.60 2.55
C PHE A 319 -9.61 27.25 1.52
N TYR A 320 -9.53 26.84 0.25
CA TYR A 320 -10.38 27.40 -0.80
C TYR A 320 -11.83 26.89 -0.75
N LEU A 321 -12.07 25.69 -0.23
CA LEU A 321 -13.43 25.19 0.05
C LEU A 321 -14.06 25.84 1.27
N LYS A 322 -13.28 26.39 2.21
CA LYS A 322 -13.80 27.08 3.41
C LYS A 322 -14.22 28.54 3.13
N ASN A 323 -13.80 29.08 1.99
CA ASN A 323 -14.09 30.45 1.55
C ASN A 323 -15.19 30.52 0.46
N ASN A 324 -15.91 29.41 0.22
CA ASN A 324 -17.14 29.34 -0.57
C ASN A 324 -18.22 28.64 0.26
#